data_AF-A0A6C0B7Y6-F1
#
_entry.id   AF-A0A6C0B7Y6-F1
#
_cell.length_a   1.000
_cell.length_b   1.000
_cell.length_c   1.000
_cell.angle_alpha   90.00
_cell.angle_beta   90.00
_cell.angle_gamma   90.00
#
_symmetry.space_group_name_H-M   'P 1'
#
loop_
_entity.id
_entity.type
_entity.pdbx_description
1 polymer ?
#
loop_
_entity_poly.entity_id
_entity_poly.type
_entity_poly.pdbx_seq_one_letter_code
_entity_poly.pdbx_strand_id
1 'polypeptide(L)'
;MERRILEKINSQNETYTKHLIHELNKLPNELSQPLLQWVHSTKPVDITKSDFSKRKRAKNCVPHDSRCEARCAKGSGHEGEQCTRRKKDGCLYCGTHTKGLPHGIMVKQEPAFKEKTIWAEEYRGIMYYIDEDHVYNTEDIKKNKVNPEIIGSCTKSGNSYMIHLK
;
A
#
# COMPACT_ATOMS: atom_id res chain seq x y z
N MET A 1 -25.88 -17.89 0.52
CA MET A 1 -26.44 -17.20 1.71
C MET A 1 -27.19 -15.94 1.29
N GLU A 2 -26.56 -15.07 0.49
CA GLU A 2 -27.14 -13.81 -0.05
C GLU A 2 -28.52 -14.01 -0.69
N ARG A 3 -28.65 -14.95 -1.65
CA ARG A 3 -29.92 -15.24 -2.33
C ARG A 3 -31.04 -15.64 -1.36
N ARG A 4 -30.72 -16.43 -0.33
CA ARG A 4 -31.69 -16.88 0.68
C ARG A 4 -32.16 -15.72 1.57
N ILE A 5 -31.29 -14.74 1.84
CA ILE A 5 -31.65 -13.55 2.61
C ILE A 5 -32.55 -12.64 1.77
N LEU A 6 -32.19 -12.42 0.50
CA LEU A 6 -32.98 -11.68 -0.48
C LEU A 6 -34.39 -12.26 -0.65
N GLU A 7 -34.49 -13.57 -0.88
CA GLU A 7 -35.76 -14.29 -1.00
C GLU A 7 -36.64 -14.08 0.26
N LYS A 8 -36.03 -14.16 1.46
CA LYS A 8 -36.75 -13.98 2.72
C LYS A 8 -37.25 -12.55 2.92
N ILE A 9 -36.43 -11.54 2.59
CA ILE A 9 -36.79 -10.13 2.72
C ILE A 9 -37.91 -9.77 1.73
N ASN A 10 -37.76 -10.14 0.46
CA ASN A 10 -38.75 -9.83 -0.56
C ASN A 10 -40.07 -10.58 -0.32
N SER A 11 -40.01 -11.83 0.15
CA SER A 11 -41.22 -12.55 0.57
C SER A 11 -41.95 -11.84 1.72
N GLN A 12 -41.24 -11.36 2.74
CA GLN A 12 -41.87 -10.60 3.82
C GLN A 12 -42.45 -9.26 3.33
N ASN A 13 -41.74 -8.55 2.45
CA ASN A 13 -42.24 -7.31 1.85
C ASN A 13 -43.50 -7.56 1.04
N GLU A 14 -43.55 -8.62 0.23
CA GLU A 14 -44.76 -8.98 -0.53
C GLU A 14 -45.95 -9.27 0.38
N THR A 15 -45.74 -10.01 1.47
CA THR A 15 -46.80 -10.26 2.46
C THR A 15 -47.27 -8.94 3.09
N TYR A 16 -46.35 -8.08 3.50
CA TYR A 16 -46.69 -6.79 4.09
C TYR A 16 -47.46 -5.88 3.13
N THR A 17 -47.00 -5.76 1.88
CA THR A 17 -47.68 -4.98 0.83
C THR A 17 -49.11 -5.49 0.60
N LYS A 18 -49.33 -6.82 0.60
CA LYS A 18 -50.69 -7.39 0.49
C LYS A 18 -51.58 -6.98 1.67
N HIS A 19 -51.07 -7.03 2.90
CA HIS A 19 -51.82 -6.57 4.07
C HIS A 19 -52.11 -5.07 4.02
N LEU A 20 -51.13 -4.26 3.60
CA LEU A 20 -51.29 -2.82 3.46
C LEU A 20 -52.36 -2.47 2.43
N ILE A 21 -52.35 -3.11 1.26
CA ILE A 21 -53.38 -2.95 0.24
C ILE A 21 -54.76 -3.35 0.78
N HIS A 22 -54.84 -4.44 1.55
CA HIS A 22 -56.10 -4.87 2.17
C HIS A 22 -56.68 -3.81 3.12
N GLU A 23 -55.85 -3.19 3.96
CA GLU A 23 -56.30 -2.10 4.86
C GLU A 23 -56.66 -0.82 4.09
N LEU A 24 -55.88 -0.45 3.07
CA LEU A 24 -56.15 0.73 2.24
C LEU A 24 -57.48 0.63 1.49
N ASN A 25 -57.87 -0.57 1.05
CA ASN A 25 -59.15 -0.79 0.39
C ASN A 25 -60.37 -0.61 1.31
N LYS A 26 -60.19 -0.54 2.64
CA LYS A 26 -61.26 -0.23 3.59
C LYS A 26 -61.55 1.28 3.71
N LEU A 27 -60.63 2.13 3.23
CA LEU A 27 -60.76 3.57 3.25
C LEU A 27 -61.54 4.09 2.03
N PRO A 28 -62.14 5.30 2.11
CA PRO A 28 -62.75 5.95 0.96
C PRO A 28 -61.78 6.09 -0.21
N ASN A 29 -62.29 5.85 -1.43
CA ASN A 29 -61.49 5.72 -2.64
C ASN A 29 -60.65 6.97 -2.94
N GLU A 30 -61.15 8.17 -2.62
CA GLU A 30 -60.46 9.45 -2.83
C GLU A 30 -59.12 9.54 -2.08
N LEU A 31 -59.03 8.89 -0.90
CA LEU A 31 -57.82 8.87 -0.08
C LEU A 31 -56.94 7.66 -0.36
N SER A 32 -57.54 6.52 -0.73
CA SER A 32 -56.81 5.25 -0.91
C SER A 32 -56.14 5.14 -2.29
N GLN A 33 -56.71 5.72 -3.35
CA GLN A 33 -56.15 5.60 -4.71
C GLN A 33 -54.71 6.10 -4.86
N PRO A 34 -54.34 7.32 -4.35
CA PRO A 34 -52.96 7.79 -4.43
C PRO A 34 -51.98 6.89 -3.65
N LEU A 35 -52.43 6.37 -2.50
CA LEU A 35 -51.62 5.48 -1.65
C LEU A 35 -51.43 4.12 -2.29
N LEU A 36 -52.48 3.53 -2.88
CA LEU A 36 -52.39 2.26 -3.61
C LEU A 36 -51.41 2.37 -4.78
N GLN A 37 -51.47 3.46 -5.54
CA GLN A 37 -50.54 3.68 -6.64
C GLN A 37 -49.09 3.81 -6.15
N TRP A 38 -48.87 4.51 -5.03
CA TRP A 38 -47.55 4.57 -4.41
C TRP A 38 -47.06 3.19 -3.96
N VAL A 39 -47.90 2.41 -3.27
CA VAL A 39 -47.57 1.05 -2.81
C VAL A 39 -47.20 0.15 -3.99
N HIS A 40 -47.98 0.17 -5.09
CA HIS A 40 -47.69 -0.60 -6.29
C HIS A 40 -46.41 -0.17 -7.03
N SER A 41 -45.98 1.09 -6.88
CA SER A 41 -44.72 1.58 -7.45
C SER A 41 -43.47 1.13 -6.68
N THR A 42 -43.65 0.53 -5.49
CA THR A 42 -42.55 0.13 -4.61
C THR A 42 -41.78 -1.03 -5.23
N LYS A 43 -40.47 -0.84 -5.42
CA LYS A 43 -39.59 -1.86 -5.99
C LYS A 43 -39.12 -2.85 -4.92
N PRO A 44 -38.86 -4.13 -5.30
CA PRO A 44 -38.20 -5.09 -4.42
C PRO A 44 -36.84 -4.57 -3.94
N VAL A 45 -36.40 -5.07 -2.78
CA VAL A 45 -35.07 -4.74 -2.27
C VAL A 45 -34.04 -5.49 -3.10
N ASP A 46 -33.09 -4.74 -3.65
CA ASP A 46 -31.91 -5.27 -4.32
C ASP A 46 -30.72 -5.23 -3.36
N ILE A 47 -30.07 -6.38 -3.16
CA ILE A 47 -28.90 -6.53 -2.30
C ILE A 47 -27.82 -7.17 -3.16
N THR A 48 -26.70 -6.46 -3.27
CA THR A 48 -25.57 -6.86 -4.10
C THR A 48 -24.50 -7.55 -3.25
N LYS A 49 -23.53 -8.19 -3.91
CA LYS A 49 -22.35 -8.76 -3.23
C LYS A 49 -21.56 -7.73 -2.42
N SER A 50 -21.67 -6.45 -2.78
CA SER A 50 -20.97 -5.38 -2.07
C SER A 50 -21.53 -5.15 -0.67
N ASP A 51 -22.80 -5.45 -0.44
CA ASP A 51 -23.49 -5.30 0.85
C ASP A 51 -23.07 -6.37 1.87
N PHE A 52 -22.63 -7.54 1.39
CA PHE A 52 -22.10 -8.62 2.23
C PHE A 52 -20.58 -8.58 2.38
N SER A 53 -19.90 -7.74 1.60
CA SER A 53 -18.46 -7.61 1.62
C SER A 53 -18.02 -6.61 2.69
N LYS A 54 -17.10 -7.01 3.57
CA LYS A 54 -16.43 -6.04 4.47
C LYS A 54 -15.75 -4.98 3.61
N ARG A 55 -16.18 -3.72 3.74
CA ARG A 55 -15.54 -2.59 3.06
C ARG A 55 -14.04 -2.59 3.37
N LYS A 56 -13.23 -2.84 2.35
CA LYS A 56 -11.78 -2.72 2.46
C LYS A 56 -11.46 -1.23 2.46
N ARG A 57 -11.24 -0.65 3.65
CA ARG A 57 -10.77 0.74 3.75
C ARG A 57 -9.48 0.86 2.94
N ALA A 58 -9.42 1.85 2.05
CA ALA A 58 -8.18 2.19 1.36
C ALA A 58 -7.09 2.38 2.42
N LYS A 59 -6.04 1.55 2.34
CA LYS A 59 -4.90 1.68 3.24
C LYS A 59 -4.11 2.90 2.75
N ASN A 60 -4.28 4.05 3.40
CA ASN A 60 -3.36 5.17 3.18
C ASN A 60 -1.99 4.73 3.66
N CYS A 61 -1.04 4.59 2.73
CA CYS A 61 0.33 4.27 3.06
C CYS A 61 0.94 5.43 3.84
N VAL A 62 1.31 5.17 5.10
CA VAL A 62 2.06 6.15 5.91
C VAL A 62 3.50 6.21 5.36
N PRO A 63 4.06 7.41 5.11
CA PRO A 63 5.47 7.56 4.73
C PRO A 63 6.39 6.94 5.78
N HIS A 64 7.52 6.36 5.36
CA HIS A 64 8.42 5.59 6.24
C HIS A 64 8.87 6.40 7.47
N ASP A 65 9.22 7.67 7.30
CA ASP A 65 9.70 8.56 8.38
C ASP A 65 8.62 8.92 9.41
N SER A 66 7.36 8.77 9.02
CA SER A 66 6.20 9.00 9.88
C SER A 66 5.66 7.71 10.50
N ARG A 67 6.23 6.54 10.18
CA ARG A 67 5.84 5.26 10.78
C ARG A 67 6.42 5.11 12.18
N CYS A 68 5.76 4.28 12.95
CA CYS A 68 6.21 3.85 14.25
C CYS A 68 7.53 3.07 14.14
N GLU A 69 8.49 3.35 15.01
CA GLU A 69 9.82 2.70 14.99
C GLU A 69 9.84 1.33 15.69
N ALA A 70 8.74 0.89 16.30
CA ALA A 70 8.65 -0.41 16.96
C ALA A 70 8.34 -1.55 15.98
N ARG A 71 8.81 -2.75 16.32
CA ARG A 71 8.49 -3.99 15.62
C ARG A 71 7.11 -4.51 15.98
N CYS A 72 6.46 -5.16 15.02
CA CYS A 72 5.22 -5.87 15.25
C CYS A 72 5.42 -7.10 16.16
N ALA A 73 4.39 -7.44 16.94
CA ALA A 73 4.39 -8.63 17.79
C ALA A 73 4.48 -9.92 16.99
N LYS A 74 5.03 -10.96 17.63
CA LYS A 74 5.02 -12.33 17.11
C LYS A 74 3.56 -12.81 16.95
N GLY A 75 3.25 -13.42 15.81
CA GLY A 75 1.88 -13.87 15.47
C GLY A 75 1.02 -12.84 14.73
N SER A 76 1.52 -11.63 14.47
CA SER A 76 0.96 -10.78 13.42
C SER A 76 1.47 -11.26 12.06
N GLY A 77 0.71 -11.09 10.98
CA GLY A 77 1.13 -11.49 9.62
C GLY A 77 2.38 -10.78 9.08
N HIS A 78 3.06 -9.98 9.91
CA HIS A 78 4.22 -9.14 9.63
C HIS A 78 5.21 -9.24 10.81
N GLU A 79 5.53 -10.46 11.24
CA GLU A 79 6.41 -10.71 12.39
C GLU A 79 7.79 -10.05 12.21
N GLY A 80 8.22 -9.26 13.19
CA GLY A 80 9.53 -8.61 13.18
C GLY A 80 9.65 -7.38 12.26
N GLU A 81 8.65 -7.10 11.42
CA GLU A 81 8.62 -5.92 10.56
C GLU A 81 8.28 -4.63 11.33
N GLN A 82 8.62 -3.48 10.74
CA GLN A 82 8.24 -2.18 11.28
C GLN A 82 6.71 -2.03 11.33
N CYS A 83 6.22 -1.53 12.46
CA CYS A 83 4.82 -1.17 12.59
C CYS A 83 4.41 -0.12 11.54
N THR A 84 3.42 -0.45 10.72
CA THR A 84 2.92 0.40 9.62
C THR A 84 2.06 1.59 10.08
N ARG A 85 1.80 1.70 11.39
CA ARG A 85 0.98 2.79 11.98
C ARG A 85 1.80 4.08 12.07
N ARG A 86 1.12 5.22 11.94
CA ARG A 86 1.73 6.55 12.13
C ARG A 86 2.16 6.74 13.60
N LYS A 87 3.34 7.31 13.81
CA LYS A 87 3.83 7.71 15.14
C LYS A 87 3.00 8.87 15.70
N LYS A 88 2.89 8.97 17.02
CA LYS A 88 2.22 10.09 17.69
C LYS A 88 3.14 11.32 17.68
N ASP A 89 2.58 12.52 17.64
CA ASP A 89 3.38 13.75 17.69
C ASP A 89 4.23 13.78 18.97
N GLY A 90 5.52 14.07 18.80
CA GLY A 90 6.50 14.03 19.88
C GLY A 90 6.89 12.63 20.36
N CYS A 91 6.47 11.55 19.68
CA CYS A 91 6.84 10.18 20.03
C CYS A 91 7.36 9.40 18.82
N LEU A 92 8.22 8.40 19.07
CA LEU A 92 8.72 7.46 18.06
C LEU A 92 7.73 6.31 17.78
N TYR A 93 6.69 6.20 18.59
CA TYR A 93 5.77 5.07 18.60
C TYR A 93 4.34 5.48 18.26
N CYS A 94 3.57 4.56 17.69
CA CYS A 94 2.13 4.74 17.52
C CYS A 94 1.41 4.53 18.86
N GLY A 95 0.15 4.96 18.95
CA GLY A 95 -0.61 4.92 20.21
C GLY A 95 -0.70 3.54 20.88
N THR A 96 -0.56 2.42 20.15
CA THR A 96 -0.49 1.08 20.74
C THR A 96 0.89 0.73 21.30
N HIS A 97 1.97 1.10 20.62
CA HIS A 97 3.33 0.86 21.11
C HIS A 97 3.80 1.90 22.14
N THR A 98 3.07 3.01 22.31
CA THR A 98 3.24 3.89 23.47
C THR A 98 2.58 3.34 24.73
N LYS A 99 1.46 2.59 24.57
CA LYS A 99 0.69 2.03 25.69
C LYS A 99 1.18 0.64 26.14
N GLY A 100 1.73 -0.16 25.22
CA GLY A 100 2.32 -1.47 25.51
C GLY A 100 3.84 -1.47 25.29
N LEU A 101 4.53 -2.52 25.75
CA LEU A 101 5.96 -2.67 25.48
C LEU A 101 6.20 -2.94 23.98
N PRO A 102 7.13 -2.21 23.32
CA PRO A 102 7.54 -2.54 21.97
C PRO A 102 8.25 -3.90 21.95
N HIS A 103 7.95 -4.75 20.97
CA HIS A 103 8.59 -6.06 20.79
C HIS A 103 9.99 -5.97 20.13
N GLY A 104 10.65 -4.83 20.28
CA GLY A 104 11.88 -4.45 19.60
C GLY A 104 11.76 -3.13 18.84
N ILE A 105 12.90 -2.51 18.57
CA ILE A 105 13.01 -1.23 17.84
C ILE A 105 13.66 -1.52 16.49
N MET A 106 13.20 -0.83 15.45
CA MET A 106 13.87 -0.84 14.15
C MET A 106 15.18 -0.05 14.26
N VAL A 107 16.30 -0.76 14.27
CA VAL A 107 17.62 -0.13 14.11
C VAL A 107 17.68 0.41 12.69
N LYS A 108 17.68 1.73 12.54
CA LYS A 108 18.01 2.37 11.25
C LYS A 108 19.48 2.06 11.01
N GLN A 109 19.76 1.09 10.14
CA GLN A 109 21.09 1.01 9.56
C GLN A 109 21.23 2.24 8.67
N GLU A 110 22.00 3.22 9.10
CA GLU A 110 22.45 4.25 8.18
C GLU A 110 23.20 3.52 7.06
N PRO A 111 22.78 3.64 5.79
CA PRO A 111 23.61 3.16 4.71
C PRO A 111 24.92 3.93 4.81
N ALA A 112 26.00 3.23 5.17
CA ALA A 112 27.33 3.80 5.17
C ALA A 112 27.71 4.11 3.73
N PHE A 113 27.30 5.28 3.23
CA PHE A 113 27.77 5.81 1.97
C PHE A 113 29.27 6.06 2.12
N LYS A 114 30.08 5.32 1.36
CA LYS A 114 31.50 5.62 1.23
C LYS A 114 31.66 6.57 0.05
N GLU A 115 32.12 7.78 0.32
CA GLU A 115 32.55 8.68 -0.74
C GLU A 115 33.77 8.08 -1.43
N LYS A 116 33.72 7.97 -2.75
CA LYS A 116 34.81 7.48 -3.60
C LYS A 116 35.08 8.50 -4.69
N THR A 117 36.37 8.80 -4.91
CA THR A 117 36.82 9.71 -5.97
C THR A 117 37.04 8.91 -7.25
N ILE A 118 36.40 9.34 -8.34
CA ILE A 118 36.54 8.73 -9.67
C ILE A 118 37.21 9.76 -10.58
N TRP A 119 38.15 9.31 -11.40
CA TRP A 119 38.81 10.15 -12.41
C TRP A 119 38.78 9.47 -13.78
N ALA A 120 39.10 10.25 -14.82
CA ALA A 120 39.11 9.79 -16.20
C ALA A 120 40.55 9.46 -16.63
N GLU A 121 40.77 8.25 -17.15
CA GLU A 121 42.06 7.74 -17.62
C GLU A 121 41.94 7.30 -19.08
N GLU A 122 42.92 7.65 -19.92
CA GLU A 122 42.97 7.20 -21.30
C GLU A 122 43.72 5.87 -21.42
N TYR A 123 43.05 4.84 -21.94
CA TYR A 123 43.67 3.54 -22.21
C TYR A 123 43.38 3.11 -23.65
N ARG A 124 44.44 2.94 -24.45
CA ARG A 124 44.35 2.57 -25.88
C ARG A 124 43.43 3.48 -26.70
N GLY A 125 43.42 4.78 -26.41
CA GLY A 125 42.61 5.78 -27.12
C GLY A 125 41.13 5.83 -26.70
N ILE A 126 40.74 5.11 -25.65
CA ILE A 126 39.38 5.16 -25.09
C ILE A 126 39.47 5.71 -23.66
N MET A 127 38.61 6.68 -23.35
CA MET A 127 38.49 7.27 -22.01
C MET A 127 37.65 6.38 -21.11
N TYR A 128 38.22 5.96 -19.99
CA TYR A 128 37.54 5.19 -18.95
C TYR A 128 37.46 5.98 -17.65
N TYR A 129 36.38 5.77 -16.91
CA TYR A 129 36.22 6.31 -15.55
C TYR A 129 36.61 5.22 -14.55
N ILE A 130 37.63 5.47 -13.74
CA ILE A 130 38.20 4.47 -12.82
C ILE A 130 38.32 5.05 -11.40
N ASP A 131 38.27 4.16 -10.40
CA ASP A 131 38.77 4.43 -9.05
C ASP A 131 40.10 3.68 -8.81
N GLU A 132 40.46 3.43 -7.54
CA GLU A 132 41.67 2.69 -7.17
C GLU A 132 41.69 1.25 -7.72
N ASP A 133 40.53 0.59 -7.86
CA ASP A 133 40.42 -0.85 -8.13
C ASP A 133 39.45 -1.22 -9.28
N HIS A 134 38.53 -0.34 -9.64
CA HIS A 134 37.35 -0.62 -10.47
C HIS A 134 37.24 0.34 -11.65
N VAL A 135 36.69 -0.18 -12.74
CA VAL A 135 36.33 0.59 -13.93
C VAL A 135 34.81 0.69 -14.00
N TYR A 136 34.31 1.91 -14.18
CA TYR A 136 32.89 2.23 -14.16
C TYR A 136 32.32 2.47 -15.56
N ASN A 137 31.02 2.22 -15.71
CA ASN A 137 30.31 2.54 -16.93
C ASN A 137 30.22 4.06 -17.14
N THR A 138 30.75 4.53 -18.28
CA THR A 138 30.76 5.94 -18.67
C THR A 138 29.35 6.57 -18.69
N GLU A 139 28.31 5.84 -19.09
CA GLU A 139 26.96 6.39 -19.10
C GLU A 139 26.43 6.64 -17.69
N ASP A 140 26.71 5.74 -16.76
CA ASP A 140 26.27 5.84 -15.37
C ASP A 140 26.95 7.01 -14.66
N ILE A 141 28.23 7.25 -14.94
CA ILE A 141 28.98 8.40 -14.44
C ILE A 141 28.41 9.70 -15.03
N LYS A 142 28.19 9.76 -16.34
CA LYS A 142 27.59 10.93 -17.00
C LYS A 142 26.18 11.26 -16.49
N LYS A 143 25.42 10.25 -16.05
CA LYS A 143 24.07 10.39 -15.50
C LYS A 143 24.06 10.68 -13.98
N ASN A 144 25.22 10.82 -13.32
CA ASN A 144 25.35 10.97 -11.87
C ASN A 144 24.56 9.89 -11.09
N LYS A 145 24.59 8.66 -11.58
CA LYS A 145 23.86 7.55 -10.96
C LYS A 145 24.52 7.16 -9.64
N VAL A 146 23.72 7.05 -8.57
CA VAL A 146 24.17 6.49 -7.29
C VAL A 146 24.47 5.00 -7.48
N ASN A 147 25.66 4.56 -7.10
CA ASN A 147 26.20 3.22 -7.36
C ASN A 147 26.29 2.89 -8.87
N PRO A 148 27.22 3.53 -9.61
CA PRO A 148 27.44 3.25 -11.03
C PRO A 148 27.88 1.79 -11.26
N GLU A 149 27.53 1.23 -12.40
CA GLU A 149 27.87 -0.15 -12.75
C GLU A 149 29.38 -0.34 -12.98
N ILE A 150 29.93 -1.40 -12.40
CA ILE A 150 31.35 -1.77 -12.51
C ILE A 150 31.52 -2.70 -13.71
N ILE A 151 32.18 -2.20 -14.76
CA ILE A 151 32.43 -2.91 -16.03
C ILE A 151 33.77 -3.65 -16.04
N GLY A 152 34.63 -3.43 -15.05
CA GLY A 152 35.94 -4.04 -14.99
C GLY A 152 36.72 -3.73 -13.71
N SER A 153 37.94 -4.20 -13.65
CA SER A 153 38.94 -3.88 -12.62
C SER A 153 40.14 -3.20 -13.24
N CYS A 154 40.81 -2.32 -12.51
CA CYS A 154 42.06 -1.70 -12.95
C CYS A 154 43.18 -2.04 -11.99
N THR A 155 44.35 -2.37 -12.54
CA THR A 155 45.56 -2.59 -11.74
C THR A 155 46.58 -1.52 -12.10
N LYS A 156 47.10 -0.83 -11.10
CA LYS A 156 48.17 0.16 -11.30
C LYS A 156 49.49 -0.56 -11.58
N SER A 157 50.10 -0.30 -12.74
CA SER A 157 51.43 -0.82 -13.10
C SER A 157 52.35 0.34 -13.46
N GLY A 158 53.12 0.80 -12.47
CA GLY A 158 54.00 1.96 -12.62
C GLY A 158 53.22 3.26 -12.80
N ASN A 159 53.42 3.93 -13.93
CA ASN A 159 52.83 5.23 -14.25
C ASN A 159 51.53 5.14 -15.08
N SER A 160 51.03 3.93 -15.33
CA SER A 160 49.84 3.70 -16.16
C SER A 160 48.92 2.64 -15.53
N TYR A 161 47.62 2.74 -15.81
CA TYR A 161 46.63 1.76 -15.37
C TYR A 161 46.39 0.70 -16.44
N MET A 162 46.45 -0.57 -16.04
CA MET A 162 45.99 -1.68 -16.87
C MET A 162 44.54 -1.98 -16.57
N ILE A 163 43.68 -1.80 -17.58
CA ILE A 163 42.24 -2.00 -17.47
C ILE A 163 41.88 -3.43 -17.89
N HIS A 164 41.23 -4.16 -16.99
CA HIS A 164 40.67 -5.50 -17.19
C HIS A 164 39.15 -5.40 -17.21
N LEU A 165 38.56 -5.35 -18.40
CA LEU A 165 37.11 -5.41 -18.57
C LEU A 165 36.62 -6.84 -18.26
N LYS A 166 35.42 -6.94 -17.66
CA LYS A 166 34.75 -8.23 -17.43
C LYS A 166 34.28 -8.90 -18.71
#